data_AF-K2G2Q0-F1
#
_entry.id   AF-K2G2Q0-F1
#
_cell.length_a   1.000
_cell.length_b   1.000
_cell.length_c   1.000
_cell.angle_alpha   90.00
_cell.angle_beta   90.00
_cell.angle_gamma   90.00
#
_symmetry.space_group_name_H-M   'P 1'
#
loop_
_entity.id
_entity.type
_entity.pdbx_description
1 polymer ?
#
loop_
_entity_poly.entity_id
_entity_poly.type
_entity_poly.pdbx_seq_one_letter_code
_entity_poly.pdbx_strand_id
1 'polypeptide(L)' 'TTCRLHQIDPYDYLVDVLQRVGQHPASQVHELTPRQWKQRFAENQLRSPLHSLRD' A
#
# COMPACT_ATOMS: atom_id res chain seq x y z
N THR A 1 5.15 -10.02 -9.30
CA THR A 1 6.61 -9.84 -9.40
C THR A 1 7.06 -8.38 -9.41
N THR A 2 6.14 -7.40 -9.53
CA THR A 2 6.45 -5.95 -9.58
C THR A 2 6.93 -5.31 -8.26
N CYS A 3 6.41 -5.71 -7.09
CA CYS A 3 6.85 -5.13 -5.80
C CYS A 3 8.35 -5.36 -5.53
N ARG A 4 8.83 -6.59 -5.78
CA ARG A 4 10.25 -6.94 -5.62
C ARG A 4 11.16 -6.11 -6.52
N LEU A 5 10.75 -5.85 -7.77
CA LEU A 5 11.51 -5.00 -8.69
C LEU A 5 11.68 -3.57 -8.18
N HIS A 6 10.72 -3.07 -7.42
CA HIS A 6 10.77 -1.74 -6.82
C HIS A 6 11.30 -1.72 -5.39
N GLN A 7 11.84 -2.85 -4.90
CA GLN A 7 12.31 -3.00 -3.51
C GLN A 7 11.22 -2.61 -2.51
N ILE A 8 10.02 -3.15 -2.72
CA ILE A 8 8.86 -2.96 -1.86
C ILE A 8 8.56 -4.31 -1.21
N ASP A 9 8.37 -4.31 0.10
CA ASP A 9 7.82 -5.46 0.80
C ASP A 9 6.39 -5.73 0.28
N PRO A 10 6.12 -6.88 -0.34
CA PRO A 10 4.79 -7.18 -0.88
C PRO A 10 3.68 -7.19 0.18
N TYR A 11 4.00 -7.53 1.43
CA TYR A 11 3.05 -7.55 2.53
C TYR A 11 2.62 -6.12 2.90
N ASP A 12 3.57 -5.22 3.11
CA ASP A 12 3.28 -3.82 3.46
C ASP A 12 2.46 -3.12 2.38
N TYR A 13 2.85 -3.33 1.12
CA TYR A 13 2.10 -2.83 -0.04
C TYR A 13 0.66 -3.35 -0.06
N LEU A 14 0.48 -4.66 0.11
CA LEU A 14 -0.84 -5.27 -0.01
C LEU A 14 -1.76 -4.84 1.12
N VAL A 15 -1.24 -4.79 2.35
CA VAL A 15 -2.00 -4.33 3.52
C VAL A 15 -2.47 -2.89 3.32
N ASP A 16 -1.58 -1.97 2.93
CA ASP A 16 -1.95 -0.58 2.69
C ASP A 16 -3.01 -0.46 1.58
N VAL A 17 -2.75 -1.08 0.42
CA VAL A 17 -3.64 -0.97 -0.74
C VAL A 17 -5.04 -1.52 -0.44
N LEU A 18 -5.15 -2.63 0.30
CA LEU A 18 -6.45 -3.18 0.69
C LEU A 18 -7.24 -2.24 1.62
N GLN A 19 -6.57 -1.52 2.51
CA GLN A 19 -7.22 -0.51 3.36
C GLN A 19 -7.59 0.75 2.57
N ARG A 20 -6.76 1.13 1.59
CA ARG A 20 -6.88 2.38 0.83
C ARG A 20 -7.88 2.32 -0.32
N VAL A 21 -7.99 1.17 -1.01
CA VAL A 21 -8.73 1.05 -2.27
C VAL A 21 -10.20 1.45 -2.16
N GLY A 22 -10.85 1.22 -1.02
CA GLY A 22 -12.26 1.58 -0.81
C GLY A 22 -12.52 3.09 -0.71
N GLN A 23 -11.49 3.88 -0.38
CA GLN A 23 -11.60 5.35 -0.23
C GLN A 23 -10.87 6.10 -1.35
N HIS A 24 -10.11 5.39 -2.19
CA HIS A 24 -9.33 6.00 -3.27
C HIS A 24 -10.21 6.31 -4.49
N PRO A 25 -10.07 7.48 -5.13
CA PRO A 25 -10.83 7.79 -6.34
C PRO A 25 -10.59 6.75 -7.44
N ALA A 26 -11.66 6.21 -8.02
CA ALA A 26 -11.56 5.17 -9.05
C ALA A 26 -10.72 5.60 -10.27
N SER A 27 -10.78 6.88 -10.65
CA SER A 27 -9.97 7.46 -11.74
C SER A 27 -8.46 7.48 -11.43
N GLN A 28 -8.07 7.32 -10.17
CA GLN A 28 -6.70 7.40 -9.69
C GLN A 28 -6.15 6.05 -9.21
N VAL A 29 -6.82 4.92 -9.51
CA VAL A 29 -6.38 3.58 -9.08
C VAL A 29 -4.94 3.24 -9.52
N HIS A 30 -4.45 3.85 -10.60
CA HIS A 30 -3.07 3.70 -11.06
C HIS A 30 -2.02 4.14 -10.03
N GLU A 31 -2.37 5.07 -9.14
CA GLU A 31 -1.50 5.53 -8.05
C GLU A 31 -1.23 4.43 -7.02
N LEU A 32 -2.11 3.43 -6.94
CA LEU A 32 -1.96 2.27 -6.05
C LEU A 32 -1.03 1.21 -6.63
N THR A 33 -0.52 1.35 -7.87
CA THR A 33 0.48 0.41 -8.41
C THR A 33 1.80 0.48 -7.64
N PRO A 34 2.60 -0.60 -7.52
CA PRO A 34 3.75 -0.63 -6.60
C PRO A 34 4.72 0.55 -6.75
N ARG A 35 5.07 0.92 -7.99
CA ARG A 35 5.96 2.06 -8.26
C ARG A 35 5.38 3.38 -7.74
N GLN A 36 4.12 3.67 -8.06
CA GLN A 36 3.48 4.94 -7.69
C GLN A 36 3.14 4.97 -6.20
N TRP A 37 2.70 3.84 -5.66
CA TRP A 37 2.46 3.67 -4.24
C TRP A 37 3.70 3.98 -3.42
N LYS A 38 4.88 3.49 -3.85
CA LYS A 38 6.14 3.78 -3.17
C LYS A 38 6.45 5.28 -3.10
N GLN A 39 6.12 6.02 -4.15
CA GLN A 39 6.38 7.46 -4.22
C GLN A 39 5.37 8.30 -3.41
N ARG A 40 4.16 7.78 -3.19
CA ARG A 40 3.03 8.56 -2.66
C ARG A 40 2.63 8.19 -1.24
N PHE A 41 2.77 6.91 -0.88
CA PHE A 41 2.17 6.35 0.33
C PHE A 41 3.15 5.57 1.20
N ALA A 42 4.34 5.21 0.71
CA ALA A 42 5.28 4.39 1.48
C ALA A 42 5.79 5.04 2.77
N GLU A 43 5.74 6.37 2.90
CA GLU A 43 6.10 7.07 4.14
C GLU A 43 4.94 7.14 5.14
N ASN A 44 3.69 7.04 4.68
CA ASN A 44 2.49 7.09 5.51
C ASN A 44 1.57 5.91 5.18
N GLN A 45 2.11 4.73 5.44
CA GLN A 45 1.44 3.48 5.09
C GLN A 45 0.32 3.16 6.08
N LEU A 46 -0.84 2.81 5.55
CA LEU A 46 -1.92 2.24 6.35
C LEU A 46 -1.53 0.83 6.78
N ARG A 47 -1.75 0.54 8.07
CA ARG A 47 -1.47 -0.75 8.69
C ARG A 47 -2.77 -1.52 8.91
N SER A 48 -2.63 -2.82 9.17
CA SER A 48 -3.76 -3.62 9.63
C SER A 48 -4.30 -3.05 10.95
N PRO A 49 -5.61 -2.94 11.14
CA PRO A 49 -6.21 -2.57 12.43
C PRO A 49 -5.79 -3.49 13.58
N LEU A 50 -5.38 -4.74 13.27
CA LEU A 50 -4.89 -5.70 14.26
C LEU A 50 -3.40 -5.54 14.57
N HIS A 51 -2.69 -4.62 13.90
CA HIS A 51 -1.26 -4.43 14.10
C HIS A 51 -0.94 -4.02 15.54
N SER A 52 -1.73 -3.11 16.12
CA SER A 52 -1.58 -2.63 17.50
C SER A 52 -1.97 -3.65 18.59
N LEU A 53 -2.62 -4.76 18.22
CA LEU A 53 -2.94 -5.84 19.15
C LEU A 53 -1.77 -6.82 19.35
N ARG A 54 -0.66 -6.61 18.62
CA ARG A 54 0.51 -7.46 18.63
C ARG A 54 1.71 -6.85 19.37
N ASP A 55 1.56 -5.61 19.85
CA ASP A 55 2.55 -4.89 20.67
C ASP A 55 2.36 -5.16 22.17
#